data_AF-A0A5K3F9K2-F1
#
_entry.id   AF-A0A5K3F9K2-F1
#
_cell.length_a   1.000
_cell.length_b   1.000
_cell.length_c   1.000
_cell.angle_alpha   90.00
_cell.angle_beta   90.00
_cell.angle_gamma   90.00
#
_symmetry.space_group_name_H-M   'P 1'
#
loop_
_entity.id
_entity.type
_entity.pdbx_description
1 polymer ?
#
loop_
_entity_poly.entity_id
_entity_poly.type
_entity_poly.pdbx_seq_one_letter_code
_entity_poly.pdbx_strand_id
1 'polypeptide(L)'
;MGPTCSIRRNPCIEVSDKAKMAGNMACNTGQGGLCIPTMGSDFYVCQCPPSWTKDTGLDYENCLALKDKCLSEVCVRGDCISSGDGTKMICLCPEEAYGARCENLRGNWAEWGPWSACSPACGHGKIRYRERVRGCLHGNTCSGGRSRQVEVCPENLPCPDEIATLGLGAEALAPQDAWQGGEARAHIEIQQAFALRKRRFRLLVLILKFVFLFLCAFAVASATIMVVYALIY
;
A
#
# COMPACT_ATOMS: atom_id res chain seq x y z
N MET A 1 -56.52 28.57 32.36
CA MET A 1 -56.82 29.22 31.06
C MET A 1 -58.28 29.09 30.74
N GLY A 2 -58.78 29.90 29.80
CA GLY A 2 -60.20 30.02 29.50
C GLY A 2 -60.97 30.87 30.52
N PRO A 3 -62.23 31.21 30.21
CA PRO A 3 -63.06 32.15 30.99
C PRO A 3 -63.41 31.66 32.40
N THR A 4 -63.25 30.37 32.69
CA THR A 4 -63.60 29.73 33.97
C THR A 4 -62.39 29.16 34.72
N CYS A 5 -61.16 29.39 34.24
CA CYS A 5 -59.92 28.86 34.82
C CYS A 5 -59.86 27.32 34.97
N SER A 6 -60.80 26.57 34.40
CA SER A 6 -60.88 25.10 34.50
C SER A 6 -59.85 24.38 33.65
N ILE A 7 -59.29 25.04 32.63
CA ILE A 7 -58.30 24.46 31.73
C ILE A 7 -56.90 24.68 32.33
N ARG A 8 -56.17 23.59 32.60
CA ARG A 8 -54.77 23.65 33.00
C ARG A 8 -53.90 24.16 31.84
N ARG A 9 -53.01 25.11 32.11
CA ARG A 9 -52.05 25.63 31.12
C ARG A 9 -51.14 24.50 30.63
N ASN A 10 -50.86 24.50 29.33
CA ASN A 10 -49.89 23.60 28.72
C ASN A 10 -48.59 24.39 28.41
N PRO A 11 -47.50 24.18 29.18
CA PRO A 11 -46.23 24.91 28.99
C PRO A 11 -45.55 24.64 27.64
N CYS A 12 -45.92 23.57 26.93
CA CYS A 12 -45.44 23.36 25.57
C CYS A 12 -46.03 24.37 24.57
N ILE A 13 -47.22 24.90 24.83
CA ILE A 13 -47.90 25.86 23.97
C ILE A 13 -47.63 27.29 24.46
N GLU A 14 -47.74 27.50 25.77
CA GLU A 14 -47.60 28.82 26.37
C GLU A 14 -47.22 28.73 27.86
N VAL A 15 -46.37 29.66 28.30
CA VAL A 15 -45.86 29.78 29.67
C VAL A 15 -46.41 31.04 30.34
N SER A 16 -46.36 31.12 31.68
CA SER A 16 -46.87 32.29 32.42
C SER A 16 -46.13 33.58 32.06
N ASP A 17 -44.82 33.47 31.93
CA ASP A 17 -43.91 34.55 31.60
C ASP A 17 -43.77 34.62 30.07
N LYS A 18 -44.38 35.65 29.47
CA LYS A 18 -44.35 35.86 28.02
C LYS A 18 -42.95 36.13 27.47
N ALA A 19 -41.98 36.48 28.32
CA ALA A 19 -40.58 36.62 27.91
C ALA A 19 -39.88 35.26 27.73
N LYS A 20 -40.44 34.19 28.31
CA LYS A 20 -39.88 32.83 28.19
C LYS A 20 -40.42 32.11 26.96
N MET A 21 -39.57 31.30 26.36
CA MET A 21 -39.89 30.50 25.19
C MET A 21 -40.81 29.32 25.58
N ALA A 22 -41.87 29.11 24.80
CA ALA A 22 -42.76 27.97 24.97
C ALA A 22 -42.07 26.65 24.60
N GLY A 23 -42.46 25.56 25.27
CA GLY A 23 -41.75 24.30 25.18
C GLY A 23 -41.69 23.68 23.77
N ASN A 24 -42.72 23.83 22.92
CA ASN A 24 -42.65 23.31 21.55
C ASN A 24 -41.54 23.96 20.72
N MET A 25 -41.35 25.26 20.90
CA MET A 25 -40.28 26.00 20.23
C MET A 25 -38.92 25.64 20.85
N ALA A 26 -38.83 25.62 22.19
CA ALA A 26 -37.60 25.29 22.90
C ALA A 26 -37.12 23.86 22.62
N CYS A 27 -38.02 22.88 22.56
CA CYS A 27 -37.71 21.48 22.27
C CYS A 27 -37.55 21.21 20.75
N ASN A 28 -37.64 22.22 19.90
CA ASN A 28 -37.49 22.11 18.45
C ASN A 28 -38.42 21.04 17.83
N THR A 29 -39.72 21.11 18.16
CA THR A 29 -40.68 20.09 17.73
C THR A 29 -40.86 20.03 16.21
N GLY A 30 -40.58 21.14 15.51
CA GLY A 30 -40.58 21.18 14.04
C GLY A 30 -39.49 20.30 13.41
N GLN A 31 -38.41 20.01 14.12
CA GLN A 31 -37.32 19.13 13.68
C GLN A 31 -37.37 17.74 14.34
N GLY A 32 -38.54 17.36 14.85
CA GLY A 32 -38.78 16.03 15.45
C GLY A 32 -38.45 15.92 16.93
N GLY A 33 -38.19 17.04 17.63
CA GLY A 33 -38.13 17.03 19.09
C GLY A 33 -39.50 16.84 19.74
N LEU A 34 -39.52 16.40 20.98
CA LEU A 34 -40.75 16.19 21.75
C LEU A 34 -40.74 17.04 23.01
N CYS A 35 -41.83 17.78 23.23
CA CYS A 35 -42.09 18.52 24.45
C CYS A 35 -42.99 17.70 25.38
N ILE A 36 -42.55 17.48 26.62
CA ILE A 36 -43.28 16.77 27.67
C ILE A 36 -43.71 17.78 28.74
N PRO A 37 -44.99 18.18 28.80
CA PRO A 37 -45.44 19.22 29.71
C PRO A 37 -45.79 18.70 31.11
N THR A 38 -45.53 19.52 32.13
CA THR A 38 -46.17 19.36 33.44
C THR A 38 -47.41 20.27 33.50
N MET A 39 -48.59 19.67 33.30
CA MET A 39 -49.86 20.41 33.14
C MET A 39 -50.19 21.30 34.34
N GLY A 40 -50.47 22.58 34.08
CA GLY A 40 -50.77 23.58 35.11
C GLY A 40 -49.53 24.28 35.71
N SER A 41 -48.35 24.06 35.12
CA SER A 41 -47.10 24.73 35.49
C SER A 41 -46.44 25.37 34.26
N ASP A 42 -45.29 26.01 34.47
CA ASP A 42 -44.41 26.48 33.38
C ASP A 42 -43.30 25.47 33.03
N PHE A 43 -43.29 24.30 33.69
CA PHE A 43 -42.24 23.30 33.53
C PHE A 43 -42.56 22.32 32.41
N TYR A 44 -41.55 22.06 31.59
CA TYR A 44 -41.56 21.06 30.55
C TYR A 44 -40.18 20.42 30.45
N VAL A 45 -40.13 19.21 29.90
CA VAL A 45 -38.89 18.51 29.60
C VAL A 45 -38.83 18.25 28.10
N CYS A 46 -37.66 18.45 27.51
CA CYS A 46 -37.43 18.18 26.10
C CYS A 46 -36.80 16.81 25.88
N GLN A 47 -37.30 16.07 24.90
CA GLN A 47 -36.56 14.96 24.30
C GLN A 47 -36.06 15.41 22.93
N CYS A 48 -34.75 15.56 22.81
CA CYS A 48 -34.14 16.10 21.60
C CYS A 48 -34.08 15.08 20.47
N PRO A 49 -34.29 15.52 19.22
CA PRO A 49 -34.09 14.68 18.06
C PRO A 49 -32.59 14.33 17.89
N PRO A 50 -32.24 13.33 17.05
CA PRO A 50 -30.87 12.84 16.92
C PRO A 50 -29.83 13.93 16.68
N SER A 51 -30.09 14.90 15.81
CA SER A 51 -29.14 15.95 15.44
C SER A 51 -29.05 17.14 16.42
N TRP A 52 -29.89 17.18 17.46
CA TRP A 52 -29.97 18.32 18.38
C TRP A 52 -29.77 17.90 19.83
N THR A 53 -29.26 18.83 20.64
CA THR A 53 -29.00 18.66 22.06
C THR A 53 -29.37 19.92 22.83
N LYS A 54 -29.41 19.81 24.16
CA LYS A 54 -29.59 20.96 25.05
C LYS A 54 -28.45 21.95 24.88
N ASP A 55 -28.80 23.19 24.61
CA ASP A 55 -27.88 24.32 24.70
C ASP A 55 -27.66 24.65 26.17
N THR A 56 -26.44 24.47 26.64
CA THR A 56 -26.03 24.73 28.02
C THR A 56 -25.81 26.21 28.31
N GLY A 57 -25.77 27.07 27.28
CA GLY A 57 -25.75 28.52 27.44
C GLY A 57 -27.09 29.10 27.90
N LEU A 58 -28.16 28.30 27.85
CA LEU A 58 -29.52 28.70 28.22
C LEU A 58 -29.99 27.94 29.47
N ASP A 59 -30.49 28.67 30.45
CA ASP A 59 -30.91 28.13 31.76
C ASP A 59 -32.33 27.53 31.74
N TYR A 60 -32.70 26.87 30.65
CA TYR A 60 -34.00 26.20 30.51
C TYR A 60 -33.88 24.94 29.64
N GLU A 61 -34.85 24.03 29.77
CA GLU A 61 -34.91 22.82 28.95
C GLU A 61 -35.11 23.16 27.48
N ASN A 62 -34.23 22.67 26.61
CA ASN A 62 -34.25 23.03 25.20
C ASN A 62 -33.52 21.98 24.35
N CYS A 63 -33.68 22.08 23.03
CA CYS A 63 -32.97 21.30 22.02
C CYS A 63 -32.45 22.22 20.91
N LEU A 64 -31.80 23.31 21.32
CA LEU A 64 -31.41 24.41 20.43
C LEU A 64 -29.94 24.37 20.03
N ALA A 65 -29.12 23.51 20.63
CA ALA A 65 -27.75 23.28 20.19
C ALA A 65 -27.70 22.14 19.18
N LEU A 66 -26.99 22.34 18.07
CA LEU A 66 -26.70 21.25 17.13
C LEU A 66 -25.73 20.27 17.78
N LYS A 67 -25.97 18.97 17.63
CA LYS A 67 -24.95 17.97 17.95
C LYS A 67 -23.84 18.08 16.91
N ASP A 68 -22.75 18.70 17.30
CA ASP A 68 -21.57 18.83 16.47
C ASP A 68 -20.38 18.22 17.18
N LYS A 69 -19.93 17.07 16.68
CA LYS A 69 -18.79 16.35 17.23
C LYS A 69 -17.48 17.12 17.04
N CYS A 70 -17.39 17.93 15.99
CA CYS A 70 -16.25 18.79 15.68
C CYS A 70 -16.00 19.91 16.70
N LEU A 71 -17.01 20.28 17.52
CA LEU A 71 -16.81 21.20 18.63
C LEU A 71 -16.06 20.54 19.81
N SER A 72 -16.15 19.21 19.93
CA SER A 72 -15.52 18.45 21.02
C SER A 72 -14.21 17.79 20.60
N GLU A 73 -14.06 17.46 19.33
CA GLU A 73 -12.92 16.75 18.77
C GLU A 73 -12.35 17.52 17.58
N VAL A 74 -11.01 17.63 17.56
CA VAL A 74 -10.27 18.55 16.68
C VAL A 74 -9.44 17.80 15.66
N CYS A 75 -9.53 18.16 14.38
CA CYS A 75 -8.56 17.75 13.35
C CYS A 75 -7.33 18.68 13.42
N VAL A 76 -6.11 18.14 13.43
CA VAL A 76 -4.90 18.93 13.68
C VAL A 76 -4.56 19.85 12.51
N ARG A 77 -4.68 19.34 11.27
CA ARG A 77 -4.26 20.03 10.04
C ARG A 77 -5.29 19.95 8.91
N GLY A 78 -6.53 19.57 9.21
CA GLY A 78 -7.54 19.28 8.21
C GLY A 78 -8.92 19.75 8.63
N ASP A 79 -9.86 19.65 7.71
CA ASP A 79 -11.23 20.05 7.95
C ASP A 79 -11.99 18.97 8.71
N CYS A 80 -12.74 19.39 9.73
CA CYS A 80 -13.61 18.51 10.48
C CYS A 80 -15.02 18.52 9.91
N ILE A 81 -15.58 17.33 9.68
CA ILE A 81 -16.97 17.16 9.25
C ILE A 81 -17.68 16.25 10.23
N SER A 82 -18.72 16.77 10.87
CA SER A 82 -19.63 15.97 11.69
C SER A 82 -20.65 15.23 10.83
N SER A 83 -20.98 14.02 11.25
CA SER A 83 -22.10 13.25 10.72
C SER A 83 -23.42 13.98 10.94
N GLY A 84 -24.44 13.73 10.12
CA GLY A 84 -25.74 14.41 10.22
C GLY A 84 -26.50 14.15 11.54
N ASP A 85 -26.18 13.07 12.24
CA ASP A 85 -26.67 12.76 13.60
C ASP A 85 -25.77 13.33 14.71
N GLY A 86 -24.63 13.94 14.34
CA GLY A 86 -23.70 14.58 15.27
C GLY A 86 -22.91 13.63 16.17
N THR A 87 -22.99 12.31 15.95
CA THR A 87 -22.36 11.32 16.85
C THR A 87 -20.93 10.98 16.44
N LYS A 88 -20.61 11.14 15.15
CA LYS A 88 -19.31 10.82 14.55
C LYS A 88 -18.76 12.05 13.83
N MET A 89 -17.45 12.06 13.65
CA MET A 89 -16.77 13.01 12.78
C MET A 89 -15.76 12.30 11.90
N ILE A 90 -15.39 12.96 10.81
CA ILE A 90 -14.26 12.59 9.96
C ILE A 90 -13.36 13.82 9.78
N CYS A 91 -12.04 13.57 9.74
CA CYS A 91 -11.06 14.57 9.38
C CYS A 91 -10.67 14.39 7.90
N LEU A 92 -10.86 15.43 7.11
CA LEU A 92 -10.34 15.50 5.75
C LEU A 92 -8.92 16.07 5.80
N CYS A 93 -7.94 15.19 5.62
CA CYS A 93 -6.54 15.60 5.66
C CYS A 93 -6.08 16.16 4.31
N PRO A 94 -5.26 17.23 4.32
CA PRO A 94 -4.56 17.68 3.11
C PRO A 94 -3.52 16.64 2.69
N GLU A 95 -3.00 16.75 1.47
CA GLU A 95 -2.11 15.73 0.88
C GLU A 95 -0.86 15.48 1.74
N GLU A 96 -0.32 16.52 2.37
CA GLU A 96 0.85 16.47 3.24
C GLU A 96 0.58 15.85 4.62
N ALA A 97 -0.66 15.48 4.96
CA ALA A 97 -0.99 14.92 6.27
C ALA A 97 -1.76 13.59 6.17
N TYR A 98 -1.68 12.79 7.23
CA TYR A 98 -2.42 11.55 7.37
C TYR A 98 -2.59 11.15 8.83
N GLY A 99 -3.43 10.13 9.08
CA GLY A 99 -3.82 9.69 10.43
C GLY A 99 -5.31 9.91 10.66
N ALA A 100 -5.80 9.51 11.83
CA ALA A 100 -7.23 9.63 12.16
C ALA A 100 -7.67 11.09 12.32
N ARG A 101 -6.73 11.96 12.73
CA ARG A 101 -6.93 13.38 13.02
C ARG A 101 -5.94 14.27 12.26
N CYS A 102 -5.33 13.77 11.19
CA CYS A 102 -4.29 14.45 10.42
C CYS A 102 -3.07 14.84 11.27
N GLU A 103 -2.73 13.99 12.23
CA GLU A 103 -1.68 14.20 13.22
C GLU A 103 -0.27 13.93 12.67
N ASN A 104 -0.16 13.12 11.61
CA ASN A 104 1.12 12.76 11.00
C ASN A 104 1.34 13.54 9.71
N LEU A 105 2.59 13.96 9.49
CA LEU A 105 3.02 14.60 8.25
C LEU A 105 3.62 13.56 7.30
N ARG A 106 3.26 13.67 6.02
CA ARG A 106 3.90 12.94 4.94
C ARG A 106 5.24 13.56 4.62
N GLY A 107 6.16 12.71 4.21
CA GLY A 107 7.43 13.16 3.68
C GLY A 107 7.31 13.56 2.21
N ASN A 108 8.32 14.29 1.74
CA ASN A 108 8.51 14.60 0.33
C ASN A 108 9.48 13.60 -0.28
N TRP A 109 9.25 13.22 -1.54
CA TRP A 109 10.22 12.40 -2.24
C TRP A 109 11.54 13.15 -2.38
N ALA A 110 12.63 12.48 -2.04
CA ALA A 110 13.96 12.97 -2.39
C ALA A 110 14.15 12.95 -3.91
N GLU A 111 15.17 13.68 -4.35
CA GLU A 111 15.72 13.50 -5.68
C GLU A 111 16.10 12.04 -5.92
N TRP A 112 16.00 11.62 -7.18
CA TRP A 112 16.41 10.28 -7.56
C TRP A 112 17.90 10.08 -7.37
N GLY A 113 18.26 8.97 -6.76
CA GLY A 113 19.65 8.51 -6.77
C GLY A 113 20.14 8.22 -8.20
N PRO A 114 21.47 8.07 -8.37
CA PRO A 114 22.02 7.68 -9.66
C PRO A 114 21.47 6.31 -10.09
N TRP A 115 21.42 6.10 -11.40
CA TRP A 115 21.13 4.77 -11.95
C TRP A 115 22.24 3.78 -11.58
N SER A 116 21.84 2.56 -11.25
CA SER A 116 22.75 1.43 -11.08
C SER A 116 23.43 1.09 -12.41
N ALA A 117 24.52 0.34 -12.32
CA ALA A 117 25.03 -0.38 -13.49
C ALA A 117 23.97 -1.34 -14.05
N CYS A 118 24.06 -1.64 -15.34
CA CYS A 118 23.20 -2.62 -15.99
C CYS A 118 23.46 -4.02 -15.40
N SER A 119 22.38 -4.73 -15.08
CA SER A 119 22.41 -6.12 -14.65
C SER A 119 21.56 -6.98 -15.59
N PRO A 120 22.14 -8.05 -16.17
CA PRO A 120 23.55 -8.42 -16.14
C PRO A 120 24.44 -7.37 -16.85
N ALA A 121 25.73 -7.32 -16.51
CA ALA A 121 26.66 -6.34 -17.08
C ALA A 121 26.81 -6.47 -18.61
N CYS A 122 26.63 -7.67 -19.15
CA CYS A 122 26.67 -7.98 -20.57
C CYS A 122 25.67 -9.11 -20.90
N GLY A 123 25.39 -9.31 -22.18
CA GLY A 123 24.56 -10.40 -22.69
C GLY A 123 23.87 -10.03 -24.01
N HIS A 124 24.37 -10.57 -25.12
CA HIS A 124 23.82 -10.39 -26.45
C HIS A 124 22.41 -10.98 -26.55
N GLY A 125 21.44 -10.16 -26.97
CA GLY A 125 20.03 -10.57 -27.02
C GLY A 125 19.40 -10.80 -25.64
N LYS A 126 20.09 -10.47 -24.55
CA LYS A 126 19.51 -10.48 -23.20
C LYS A 126 19.06 -9.08 -22.84
N ILE A 127 17.84 -8.97 -22.31
CA ILE A 127 17.35 -7.71 -21.76
C ILE A 127 18.12 -7.42 -20.48
N ARG A 128 18.82 -6.29 -20.45
CA ARG A 128 19.54 -5.79 -19.28
C ARG A 128 18.73 -4.70 -18.60
N TYR A 129 18.77 -4.65 -17.27
CA TYR A 129 18.04 -3.66 -16.49
C TYR A 129 18.97 -2.83 -15.63
N ARG A 130 18.61 -1.56 -15.42
CA ARG A 130 19.18 -0.70 -14.40
C ARG A 130 18.09 -0.20 -13.48
N GLU A 131 18.45 0.08 -12.25
CA GLU A 131 17.52 0.57 -11.24
C GLU A 131 18.04 1.82 -10.56
N ARG A 132 17.13 2.65 -10.06
CA ARG A 132 17.45 3.73 -9.14
C ARG A 132 16.42 3.79 -8.04
N VAL A 133 16.85 4.30 -6.90
CA VAL A 133 16.03 4.44 -5.71
C VAL A 133 16.03 5.90 -5.25
N ARG A 134 14.96 6.30 -4.58
CA ARG A 134 14.85 7.59 -3.90
C ARG A 134 14.32 7.39 -2.49
N GLY A 135 14.78 8.23 -1.58
CA GLY A 135 14.33 8.25 -0.19
C GLY A 135 13.06 9.09 0.01
N CYS A 136 12.49 8.98 1.21
CA CYS A 136 11.43 9.87 1.69
C CYS A 136 12.05 10.85 2.70
N LEU A 137 11.96 12.16 2.43
CA LEU A 137 12.49 13.22 3.27
C LEU A 137 11.41 13.73 4.22
N HIS A 138 11.78 14.10 5.45
CA HIS A 138 10.90 14.73 6.44
C HIS A 138 9.67 13.90 6.87
N GLY A 139 9.67 12.59 6.65
CA GLY A 139 8.61 11.70 7.10
C GLY A 139 8.87 10.23 6.78
N ASN A 140 8.04 9.35 7.32
CA ASN A 140 8.15 7.90 7.14
C ASN A 140 7.29 7.37 5.98
N THR A 141 6.43 8.22 5.42
CA THR A 141 5.47 7.84 4.39
C THR A 141 5.37 8.96 3.36
N CYS A 142 5.81 8.68 2.14
CA CYS A 142 5.63 9.54 0.98
C CYS A 142 4.47 9.01 0.13
N SER A 143 3.58 9.89 -0.32
CA SER A 143 2.50 9.56 -1.27
C SER A 143 2.92 9.87 -2.71
N GLY A 144 2.27 9.25 -3.68
CA GLY A 144 2.48 9.53 -5.11
C GLY A 144 3.76 8.92 -5.70
N GLY A 145 3.63 7.81 -6.42
CA GLY A 145 4.73 7.18 -7.16
C GLY A 145 5.52 6.14 -6.35
N ARG A 146 6.55 5.56 -6.99
CA ARG A 146 7.35 4.45 -6.43
C ARG A 146 8.68 4.95 -5.86
N SER A 147 9.21 4.26 -4.85
CA SER A 147 10.56 4.50 -4.30
C SER A 147 11.66 3.90 -5.18
N ARG A 148 11.30 2.98 -6.08
CA ARG A 148 12.20 2.27 -6.99
C ARG A 148 11.71 2.40 -8.42
N GLN A 149 12.62 2.74 -9.33
CA GLN A 149 12.39 2.76 -10.76
C GLN A 149 13.34 1.76 -11.43
N VAL A 150 12.84 1.04 -12.42
CA VAL A 150 13.61 0.08 -13.22
C VAL A 150 13.43 0.44 -14.68
N GLU A 151 14.52 0.40 -15.45
CA GLU A 151 14.54 0.70 -16.87
C GLU A 151 15.39 -0.33 -17.61
N VAL A 152 15.05 -0.60 -18.87
CA VAL A 152 15.87 -1.43 -19.77
C VAL A 152 17.07 -0.61 -20.25
N CYS A 153 18.25 -1.21 -20.24
CA CYS A 153 19.44 -0.53 -20.74
C CYS A 153 19.38 -0.36 -22.28
N PRO A 154 19.78 0.81 -22.81
CA PRO A 154 19.64 1.11 -24.23
C PRO A 154 20.62 0.33 -25.11
N GLU A 155 21.80 0.00 -24.59
CA GLU A 155 22.80 -0.76 -25.32
C GLU A 155 22.61 -2.26 -25.11
N ASN A 156 22.93 -3.05 -26.13
CA ASN A 156 23.08 -4.49 -26.02
C ASN A 156 24.58 -4.79 -26.08
N LEU A 157 25.19 -5.05 -24.92
CA LEU A 157 26.63 -5.28 -24.85
C LEU A 157 26.87 -6.80 -24.82
N PRO A 158 27.40 -7.43 -25.89
CA PRO A 158 27.71 -8.85 -25.88
C PRO A 158 28.78 -9.15 -24.82
N CYS A 159 28.68 -10.31 -24.15
CA CYS A 159 29.72 -10.73 -23.23
C CYS A 159 31.00 -11.15 -23.98
N PRO A 160 32.20 -11.07 -23.37
CA PRO A 160 33.46 -11.43 -24.03
C PRO A 160 33.49 -12.85 -24.62
N ASP A 161 32.81 -13.80 -23.96
CA ASP A 161 32.63 -15.18 -24.42
C ASP A 161 31.65 -15.29 -25.59
N GLU A 162 30.58 -14.48 -25.59
CA GLU A 162 29.61 -14.41 -26.68
C GLU A 162 30.24 -13.79 -27.94
N ILE A 163 31.08 -12.75 -27.81
CA ILE A 163 31.85 -12.15 -28.91
C ILE A 163 32.75 -13.21 -29.57
N ALA A 164 33.47 -14.00 -28.77
CA ALA A 164 34.31 -15.10 -29.26
C ALA A 164 33.51 -16.20 -29.99
N THR A 165 32.22 -16.37 -29.66
CA THR A 165 31.35 -17.39 -30.27
C THR A 165 30.68 -16.88 -31.55
N LEU A 166 30.48 -15.57 -31.68
CA LEU A 166 29.88 -14.91 -32.84
C LEU A 166 30.86 -14.66 -34.00
N GLY A 167 32.14 -15.02 -33.84
CA GLY A 167 33.16 -14.82 -34.86
C GLY A 167 33.51 -13.36 -35.14
N LEU A 168 32.99 -12.43 -34.31
CA LEU A 168 33.46 -11.06 -34.25
C LEU A 168 34.80 -11.12 -33.52
N GLY A 169 35.90 -10.91 -34.25
CA GLY A 169 37.25 -10.93 -33.69
C GLY A 169 37.42 -9.97 -32.51
N ALA A 170 38.57 -10.06 -31.84
CA ALA A 170 38.93 -9.20 -30.71
C ALA A 170 38.86 -7.70 -31.02
N GLU A 171 38.79 -7.32 -32.31
CA GLU A 171 38.52 -5.97 -32.80
C GLU A 171 37.19 -5.35 -32.30
N ALA A 172 36.18 -6.14 -31.90
CA ALA A 172 34.90 -5.60 -31.40
C ALA A 172 34.93 -5.11 -29.94
N LEU A 173 36.02 -5.40 -29.20
CA LEU A 173 36.23 -5.00 -27.80
C LEU A 173 37.20 -3.82 -27.65
N ALA A 174 37.86 -3.41 -28.74
CA ALA A 174 38.82 -2.31 -28.71
C ALA A 174 38.09 -0.97 -28.90
N PRO A 175 38.28 0.03 -28.02
CA PRO A 175 38.07 1.42 -28.39
C PRO A 175 38.83 1.72 -29.69
N GLN A 176 38.25 2.48 -30.61
CA GLN A 176 38.80 2.73 -31.96
C GLN A 176 40.17 3.44 -32.01
N ASP A 177 40.81 3.69 -30.86
CA ASP A 177 41.99 4.54 -30.74
C ASP A 177 43.20 3.78 -30.18
N ALA A 178 43.68 2.73 -30.85
CA ALA A 178 45.02 2.18 -30.58
C ALA A 178 45.55 1.28 -31.71
N TRP A 179 46.14 1.88 -32.74
CA TRP A 179 47.15 1.19 -33.55
C TRP A 179 48.53 1.67 -33.13
N GLN A 180 49.35 0.78 -32.55
CA GLN A 180 50.77 0.67 -32.88
C GLN A 180 51.42 -0.55 -32.19
N GLY A 181 51.81 -1.53 -33.01
CA GLY A 181 53.01 -2.35 -32.82
C GLY A 181 52.92 -3.54 -31.87
N GLY A 182 52.78 -4.74 -32.44
CA GLY A 182 53.14 -6.00 -31.79
C GLY A 182 52.19 -7.15 -32.13
N GLU A 183 52.65 -8.11 -32.94
CA GLU A 183 51.91 -9.34 -33.27
C GLU A 183 51.55 -10.13 -32.00
N ALA A 184 50.29 -10.06 -31.58
CA ALA A 184 49.74 -10.97 -30.59
C ALA A 184 49.47 -12.33 -31.26
N ARG A 185 50.47 -13.20 -31.26
CA ARG A 185 50.33 -14.58 -31.76
C ARG A 185 49.45 -15.36 -30.78
N ALA A 186 48.19 -15.58 -31.15
CA ALA A 186 47.25 -16.38 -30.36
C ALA A 186 47.81 -17.80 -30.15
N HIS A 187 47.97 -18.23 -28.91
CA HIS A 187 48.39 -19.60 -28.54
C HIS A 187 47.24 -20.60 -28.81
N ILE A 188 47.05 -20.94 -30.09
CA ILE A 188 46.01 -21.84 -30.59
C ILE A 188 46.07 -23.22 -29.90
N GLU A 189 47.27 -23.70 -29.56
CA GLU A 189 47.49 -25.00 -28.91
C GLU A 189 46.85 -25.10 -27.51
N ILE A 190 46.91 -24.02 -26.72
CA ILE A 190 46.36 -23.98 -25.36
C ILE A 190 44.82 -24.02 -25.43
N GLN A 191 44.22 -23.28 -26.37
CA GLN A 191 42.77 -23.24 -26.58
C GLN A 191 42.24 -24.61 -27.06
N GLN A 192 42.94 -25.28 -27.98
CA GLN A 192 42.58 -26.61 -28.44
C GLN A 192 42.65 -27.66 -27.31
N ALA A 193 43.64 -27.57 -26.42
CA ALA A 193 43.78 -28.45 -25.27
C ALA A 193 42.61 -28.33 -24.26
N PHE A 194 42.18 -27.10 -23.95
CA PHE A 194 41.02 -26.88 -23.07
C PHE A 194 39.70 -27.38 -23.70
N ALA A 195 39.51 -27.18 -25.01
CA ALA A 195 38.33 -27.67 -25.73
C ALA A 195 38.24 -29.21 -25.74
N LEU A 196 39.37 -29.90 -25.97
CA LEU A 196 39.45 -31.36 -25.89
C LEU A 196 39.17 -31.87 -24.47
N ARG A 197 39.71 -31.20 -23.43
CA ARG A 197 39.47 -31.57 -22.03
C ARG A 197 37.98 -31.44 -21.65
N LYS A 198 37.31 -30.38 -22.10
CA LYS A 198 35.87 -30.17 -21.88
C LYS A 198 35.00 -31.20 -22.60
N ARG A 199 35.35 -31.57 -23.84
CA ARG A 199 34.67 -32.65 -24.59
C ARG A 199 34.84 -34.00 -23.90
N ARG A 200 36.07 -34.35 -23.47
CA ARG A 200 36.35 -35.59 -22.72
C ARG A 200 35.56 -35.64 -21.42
N PHE A 201 35.50 -34.55 -20.64
CA PHE A 201 34.74 -34.50 -19.40
C PHE A 201 33.23 -34.69 -19.63
N ARG A 202 32.63 -34.04 -20.64
CA ARG A 202 31.21 -34.25 -20.99
C ARG A 202 30.91 -35.70 -21.36
N LEU A 203 31.79 -36.34 -22.14
CA LEU A 203 31.65 -37.75 -22.54
C LEU A 203 31.73 -38.68 -21.32
N LEU A 204 32.67 -38.44 -20.41
CA LEU A 204 32.83 -39.20 -19.17
C LEU A 204 31.59 -39.10 -18.27
N VAL A 205 31.02 -37.90 -18.13
CA VAL A 205 29.79 -37.67 -17.34
C VAL A 205 28.59 -38.37 -17.98
N LEU A 206 28.48 -38.37 -19.30
CA LEU A 206 27.43 -39.11 -20.03
C LEU A 206 27.54 -40.62 -19.80
N ILE A 207 28.75 -41.19 -19.89
CA ILE A 207 29.00 -42.61 -19.65
C ILE A 207 28.65 -42.97 -18.20
N LEU A 208 29.09 -42.18 -17.22
CA LEU A 208 28.78 -42.42 -15.81
C LEU A 208 27.26 -42.43 -15.55
N LYS A 209 26.53 -41.51 -16.18
CA LYS A 209 25.07 -41.43 -16.07
C LYS A 209 24.40 -42.67 -16.67
N PHE A 210 24.88 -43.17 -17.81
CA PHE A 210 24.36 -44.41 -18.40
C PHE A 210 24.65 -45.64 -17.52
N VAL A 211 25.87 -45.77 -16.99
CA VAL A 211 26.22 -46.86 -16.07
C VAL A 211 25.33 -46.85 -14.83
N PHE A 212 25.10 -45.68 -14.25
CA PHE A 212 24.21 -45.53 -13.09
C PHE A 212 22.78 -45.99 -13.40
N LEU A 213 22.21 -45.55 -14.53
CA LEU A 213 20.85 -45.97 -14.93
C LEU A 213 20.76 -47.48 -15.18
N PHE A 214 21.79 -48.08 -15.76
CA PHE A 214 21.85 -49.52 -15.99
C PHE A 214 21.89 -50.31 -14.68
N LEU A 215 22.70 -49.88 -13.69
CA LEU A 215 22.73 -50.49 -12.37
C LEU A 215 21.38 -50.39 -11.65
N CYS A 216 20.70 -49.24 -11.76
CA CYS A 216 19.34 -49.09 -11.21
C CYS A 216 18.36 -50.07 -11.84
N ALA A 217 18.41 -50.26 -13.17
CA ALA A 217 17.53 -51.22 -13.86
C ALA A 217 17.80 -52.67 -13.41
N PHE A 218 19.07 -53.06 -13.24
CA PHE A 218 19.45 -54.38 -12.70
C PHE A 218 18.94 -54.57 -11.27
N ALA A 219 19.06 -53.55 -10.42
CA ALA A 219 18.56 -53.62 -9.05
C ALA A 219 17.03 -53.84 -9.02
N VAL A 220 16.27 -53.10 -9.84
CA VAL A 220 14.82 -53.28 -9.98
C VAL A 220 14.49 -54.69 -10.50
N ALA A 221 15.16 -55.15 -11.54
CA ALA A 221 14.95 -56.51 -12.08
C ALA A 221 15.21 -57.58 -11.01
N SER A 222 16.33 -57.49 -10.29
CA SER A 222 16.65 -58.42 -9.20
C SER A 222 15.60 -58.41 -8.09
N ALA A 223 15.12 -57.24 -7.68
CA ALA A 223 14.07 -57.11 -6.67
C ALA A 223 12.75 -57.72 -7.15
N THR A 224 12.36 -57.49 -8.41
CA THR A 224 11.14 -58.09 -8.97
C THR A 224 11.23 -59.61 -9.06
N ILE A 225 12.37 -60.16 -9.45
CA ILE A 225 12.60 -61.61 -9.50
C ILE A 225 12.51 -62.22 -8.10
N MET A 226 13.12 -61.58 -7.08
CA MET A 226 13.06 -62.04 -5.69
C MET A 226 11.62 -62.05 -5.15
N VAL A 227 10.82 -61.03 -5.47
CA VAL A 227 9.41 -60.95 -5.07
C VAL A 227 8.57 -62.02 -5.76
N VAL A 228 8.77 -62.24 -7.07
CA VAL A 228 8.08 -63.30 -7.81
C VAL A 228 8.45 -64.68 -7.27
N TYR A 229 9.72 -64.92 -6.95
CA TYR A 229 10.17 -66.18 -6.37
C TYR A 229 9.51 -66.44 -5.00
N ALA A 230 9.40 -65.43 -4.14
CA ALA A 230 8.74 -65.52 -2.83
C ALA A 230 7.20 -65.68 -2.90
N LEU A 231 6.58 -65.38 -4.04
CA LEU A 231 5.14 -65.59 -4.25
C LEU A 231 4.81 -66.97 -4.85
N ILE A 232 5.78 -67.63 -5.48
CA ILE A 232 5.62 -68.94 -6.14
C ILE A 232 5.97 -70.10 -5.22
N TYR A 233 6.83 -69.89 -4.22
CA TYR A 233 7.29 -70.89 -3.23
C TYR A 233 6.96 -70.45 -1.81
#